data_AF-A0A4Q7LYA6-F1
#
_entry.id   AF-A0A4Q7LYA6-F1
#
_cell.length_a   1.000
_cell.length_b   1.000
_cell.length_c   1.000
_cell.angle_alpha   90.00
_cell.angle_beta   90.00
_cell.angle_gamma   90.00
#
_symmetry.space_group_name_H-M   'P 1'
#
loop_
_entity.id
_entity.type
_entity.pdbx_description
1 polymer ?
#
loop_
_entity_poly.entity_id
_entity_poly.type
_entity_poly.pdbx_seq_one_letter_code
_entity_poly.pdbx_strand_id
1 'polypeptide(L)'
;MRRTAPRERASRPTTAALAVVVVLAALASRAALPAAVAGPAGDALYATLVALLVALVWARVTPLRAGVTGFAVSAAVEALQLTGVPAAVVARLPIARYALGTTFVASDLAWYAVGALLGATLVAVARAVRRAAPVTIRHTGAVRPRPGRVLAGVLAVVVPLAAGGGALAWRVGAEADDLRPALVSARQALADAEGRVADDSTRTTLAAAIDDAEAVLAGTPLIDRRPGDAPRAGERVAADVAAVTASRLAQGRTVAATARDALGPMAERGATVLAATDGLGADPAVRATLASALDAAAAASAEASDDRLAAASDPADVERATGDLTAASHDVGDATIALLTAQDAVTCPEPDQVWFPEAGRLDDAQLAPIPWAPSFRLRADVLPGFEQLDAAFHARFGRHLAINSAYRTYADQVAVYNPANPNPLAAPPGCSNHGLGTAVDIDGISQPGSAEYAWLAANAGTYGWTHPDWAEPTGRLPEPWHWQSVLTPTTY
;
A
#
# COMPACT_ATOMS: atom_id res chain seq x y z
N MET A 1 16.60 68.84 59.98
CA MET A 1 17.56 67.71 59.92
C MET A 1 16.82 66.41 59.63
N ARG A 2 16.89 65.87 58.39
CA ARG A 2 16.35 64.53 58.07
C ARG A 2 17.25 63.48 58.72
N ARG A 3 16.76 62.79 59.76
CA ARG A 3 17.40 61.58 60.28
C ARG A 3 17.32 60.50 59.21
N THR A 4 18.40 60.30 58.46
CA THR A 4 18.54 59.14 57.57
C THR A 4 18.60 57.88 58.42
N ALA A 5 17.56 57.06 58.36
CA ALA A 5 17.58 55.71 58.94
C ALA A 5 18.80 54.93 58.41
N PRO A 6 19.52 54.18 59.25
CA PRO A 6 20.69 53.42 58.81
C PRO A 6 20.29 52.43 57.70
N ARG A 7 20.92 52.54 56.52
CA ARG A 7 20.70 51.62 55.39
C ARG A 7 20.99 50.19 55.81
N GLU A 8 19.95 49.36 55.75
CA GLU A 8 19.97 47.99 56.24
C GLU A 8 20.89 47.06 55.43
N ARG A 9 21.53 46.13 56.14
CA ARG A 9 22.45 45.14 55.57
C ARG A 9 21.92 43.73 55.74
N ALA A 10 22.12 42.87 54.75
CA ALA A 10 21.84 41.44 54.86
C ALA A 10 22.84 40.75 55.82
N SER A 11 22.39 39.71 56.53
CA SER A 11 23.28 38.87 57.34
C SER A 11 24.16 38.00 56.45
N ARG A 12 25.47 38.26 56.42
CA ARG A 12 26.45 37.44 55.67
C ARG A 12 26.38 35.93 55.99
N PRO A 13 26.39 35.47 57.26
CA PRO A 13 26.34 34.03 57.54
C PRO A 13 25.01 33.41 57.11
N THR A 14 23.89 34.11 57.28
CA THR A 14 22.57 33.63 56.85
C THR A 14 22.46 33.56 55.33
N THR A 15 22.99 34.57 54.63
CA THR A 15 22.98 34.61 53.15
C THR A 15 23.90 33.51 52.59
N ALA A 16 25.04 33.25 53.23
CA ALA A 16 25.94 32.16 52.85
C ALA A 16 25.30 30.79 53.06
N ALA A 17 24.64 30.56 54.20
CA ALA A 17 23.91 29.32 54.46
C ALA A 17 22.79 29.10 53.43
N LEU A 18 22.03 30.14 53.08
CA LEU A 18 21.00 30.07 52.04
C LEU A 18 21.61 29.75 50.67
N ALA A 19 22.76 30.33 50.31
CA ALA A 19 23.45 30.03 49.06
C ALA A 19 23.89 28.55 49.00
N VAL A 20 24.44 28.02 50.10
CA VAL A 20 24.81 26.59 50.19
C VAL A 20 23.58 25.69 50.03
N VAL A 21 22.45 26.03 50.67
CA VAL A 21 21.19 25.27 50.51
C VAL A 21 20.71 25.29 49.07
N VAL A 22 20.78 26.43 48.37
CA VAL A 22 20.41 26.55 46.96
C VAL A 22 21.32 25.70 46.07
N VAL A 23 22.64 25.69 46.32
CA VAL A 23 23.59 24.83 45.59
C VAL A 23 23.25 23.35 45.80
N LEU A 24 23.02 22.92 47.05
CA LEU A 24 22.65 21.54 47.35
C LEU A 24 21.32 21.15 46.71
N ALA A 25 20.34 22.06 46.71
CA ALA A 25 19.05 21.85 46.05
C ALA A 25 19.21 21.73 44.52
N ALA A 26 20.07 22.56 43.91
CA ALA A 26 20.34 22.49 42.47
C ALA A 26 21.01 21.17 42.09
N LEU A 27 22.03 20.74 42.86
CA LEU A 27 22.70 19.46 42.64
C LEU A 27 21.77 18.26 42.87
N ALA A 28 20.93 18.30 43.92
CA ALA A 28 19.94 17.27 44.18
C ALA A 28 18.87 17.20 43.08
N SER A 29 18.40 18.34 42.58
CA SER A 29 17.42 18.38 41.48
C SER A 29 17.97 17.73 40.21
N ARG A 30 19.26 17.93 39.90
CA ARG A 30 19.95 17.29 38.77
C ARG A 30 20.15 15.79 38.94
N ALA A 31 20.30 15.31 40.17
CA ALA A 31 20.55 13.90 40.46
C ALA A 31 19.26 13.07 40.59
N ALA A 32 18.16 13.69 41.04
CA ALA A 32 16.94 12.97 41.42
C ALA A 32 15.74 13.22 40.50
N LEU A 33 15.75 14.26 39.66
CA LEU A 33 14.62 14.61 38.79
C LEU A 33 14.91 14.24 37.32
N PRO A 34 13.88 13.90 36.54
CA PRO A 34 13.99 13.74 35.09
C PRO A 34 14.54 15.00 34.42
N ALA A 35 15.26 14.85 33.30
CA ALA A 35 15.92 15.97 32.61
C ALA A 35 14.98 17.14 32.27
N ALA A 36 13.73 16.83 31.88
CA ALA A 36 12.69 17.82 31.56
C ALA A 36 12.27 18.71 32.75
N VAL A 37 12.49 18.25 33.98
CA VAL A 37 12.21 19.02 35.21
C VAL A 37 13.51 19.60 35.79
N ALA A 38 14.61 18.84 35.73
CA ALA A 38 15.91 19.23 36.25
C ALA A 38 16.52 20.44 35.52
N GLY A 39 16.23 20.64 34.23
CA GLY A 39 16.64 21.83 33.47
C GLY A 39 15.98 23.11 34.02
N PRO A 40 14.66 23.28 33.85
CA PRO A 40 13.90 24.42 34.38
C PRO A 40 14.12 24.73 35.87
N ALA A 41 14.15 23.69 36.71
CA ALA A 41 14.43 23.84 38.14
C ALA A 41 15.86 24.33 38.38
N GLY A 42 16.82 23.82 37.60
CA GLY A 42 18.21 24.27 37.60
C GLY A 42 18.34 25.74 37.27
N ASP A 43 17.64 26.23 36.25
CA ASP A 43 17.69 27.64 35.83
C ASP A 43 17.13 28.59 36.89
N ALA A 44 15.97 28.26 37.45
CA ALA A 44 15.40 29.03 38.56
C ALA A 44 16.33 29.05 39.79
N LEU A 45 16.96 27.92 40.13
CA LEU A 45 17.91 27.85 41.25
C LEU A 45 19.22 28.59 40.95
N TYR A 46 19.67 28.60 39.69
CA TYR A 46 20.85 29.36 39.26
C TYR A 46 20.64 30.87 39.43
N ALA A 47 19.55 31.45 38.90
CA ALA A 47 19.25 32.87 39.10
C ALA A 47 19.05 33.24 40.58
N THR A 48 18.46 32.33 41.37
CA THR A 48 18.33 32.48 42.83
C THR A 48 19.71 32.56 43.50
N LEU A 49 20.65 31.68 43.11
CA LEU A 49 22.02 31.66 43.63
C LEU A 49 22.76 32.95 43.27
N VAL A 50 22.67 33.42 42.03
CA VAL A 50 23.33 34.67 41.60
C VAL A 50 22.83 35.86 42.42
N ALA A 51 21.51 35.97 42.66
CA ALA A 51 20.96 37.02 43.52
C ALA A 51 21.50 36.99 44.97
N LEU A 52 21.72 35.79 45.53
CA LEU A 52 22.32 35.62 46.86
C LEU A 52 23.81 35.97 46.88
N LEU A 53 24.56 35.64 45.82
CA LEU A 53 25.97 36.01 45.67
C LEU A 53 26.14 37.53 45.57
N VAL A 54 25.27 38.22 44.81
CA VAL A 54 25.20 39.69 44.76
C VAL A 54 24.99 40.27 46.16
N ALA A 55 24.12 39.67 46.98
CA ALA A 55 23.88 40.10 48.35
C ALA A 55 25.04 39.79 49.32
N LEU A 56 25.84 38.77 49.05
CA LEU A 56 27.06 38.44 49.81
C LEU A 56 28.18 39.47 49.55
N VAL A 57 28.40 39.81 48.27
CA VAL A 57 29.41 40.79 47.83
C VAL A 57 28.99 42.19 48.25
N TRP A 58 27.77 42.61 47.91
CA TRP A 58 27.23 43.92 48.26
C TRP A 58 26.18 43.82 49.35
N ALA A 59 26.64 43.70 50.60
CA ALA A 59 25.77 43.55 51.77
C ALA A 59 24.69 44.64 51.95
N ARG A 60 24.79 45.78 51.24
CA ARG A 60 23.80 46.88 51.25
C ARG A 60 22.75 46.81 50.11
N VAL A 61 22.84 45.85 49.19
CA VAL A 61 21.96 45.73 48.01
C VAL A 61 20.52 45.42 48.40
N THR A 62 19.56 46.25 47.98
CA THR A 62 18.12 46.00 48.26
C THR A 62 17.67 44.68 47.64
N PRO A 63 16.68 43.97 48.23
CA PRO A 63 16.25 42.67 47.73
C PRO A 63 15.84 42.70 46.25
N LEU A 64 15.08 43.73 45.84
CA LEU A 64 14.70 43.93 44.44
C LEU A 64 15.92 44.07 43.51
N ARG A 65 16.90 44.90 43.88
CA ARG A 65 18.14 45.04 43.10
C ARG A 65 18.95 43.75 43.05
N ALA A 66 18.95 42.96 44.11
CA ALA A 66 19.61 41.64 44.11
C ALA A 66 18.95 40.70 43.11
N GLY A 67 17.61 40.63 43.11
CA GLY A 67 16.84 39.84 42.13
C GLY A 67 17.05 40.33 40.70
N VAL A 68 16.90 41.64 40.44
CA VAL A 68 17.10 42.22 39.10
C VAL A 68 18.52 42.00 38.59
N THR A 69 19.54 42.14 39.44
CA THR A 69 20.92 41.85 39.05
C THR A 69 21.12 40.37 38.79
N GLY A 70 20.52 39.50 39.61
CA GLY A 70 20.51 38.04 39.39
C GLY A 70 19.91 37.67 38.04
N PHE A 71 18.73 38.19 37.71
CA PHE A 71 18.10 38.00 36.41
C PHE A 71 18.98 38.51 35.26
N ALA A 72 19.49 39.75 35.36
CA ALA A 72 20.27 40.35 34.30
C ALA A 72 21.58 39.59 34.02
N VAL A 73 22.25 39.11 35.07
CA VAL A 73 23.46 38.29 34.94
C VAL A 73 23.13 36.93 34.32
N SER A 74 22.08 36.24 34.78
CA SER A 74 21.68 34.96 34.20
C SER A 74 21.24 35.11 32.73
N ALA A 75 20.45 36.12 32.40
CA ALA A 75 20.04 36.42 31.02
C ALA A 75 21.22 36.82 30.12
N ALA A 76 22.23 37.50 30.67
CA ALA A 76 23.45 37.82 29.91
C ALA A 76 24.32 36.58 29.67
N VAL A 77 24.43 35.67 30.64
CA VAL A 77 25.07 34.36 30.46
C VAL A 77 24.33 33.55 29.41
N GLU A 78 23.00 33.57 29.42
CA GLU A 78 22.16 32.89 28.44
C GLU A 78 22.35 33.47 27.03
N ALA A 79 22.29 34.80 26.88
CA ALA A 79 22.55 35.46 25.60
C ALA A 79 23.98 35.22 25.08
N LEU A 80 24.97 35.06 25.96
CA LEU A 80 26.34 34.73 25.58
C LEU A 80 26.43 33.37 24.86
N GLN A 81 25.49 32.45 25.10
CA GLN A 81 25.47 31.14 24.46
C GLN A 81 25.20 31.23 22.95
N LEU A 82 24.59 32.32 22.48
CA LEU A 82 24.43 32.61 21.04
C LEU A 82 25.78 32.84 20.32
N THR A 83 26.85 33.13 21.06
CA THR A 83 28.18 33.41 20.49
C THR A 83 29.05 32.17 20.29
N GLY A 84 28.62 31.00 20.81
CA GLY A 84 29.41 29.77 20.81
C GLY A 84 30.62 29.75 21.77
N VAL A 85 30.97 30.89 22.37
CA VAL A 85 32.09 31.02 23.33
C VAL A 85 31.89 30.12 24.56
N PRO A 86 30.71 30.04 25.20
CA PRO A 86 30.49 29.13 26.32
C PRO A 86 30.75 27.67 25.97
N ALA A 87 30.29 27.21 24.81
CA ALA A 87 30.51 25.84 24.35
C ALA A 87 32.01 25.54 24.15
N ALA A 88 32.78 26.48 23.58
CA ALA A 88 34.22 26.35 23.41
C ALA A 88 35.00 26.33 24.76
N VAL A 89 34.51 27.04 25.78
CA VAL A 89 35.09 26.98 27.14
C VAL A 89 34.78 25.66 27.81
N VAL A 90 33.53 25.18 27.71
CA VAL A 90 33.10 23.89 28.28
C VAL A 90 33.87 22.71 27.67
N ALA A 91 34.20 22.77 26.38
CA ALA A 91 35.00 21.75 25.71
C ALA A 91 36.40 21.59 26.32
N ARG A 92 37.00 22.67 26.86
CA ARG A 92 38.33 22.65 27.51
C ARG A 92 38.23 22.44 29.02
N LEU A 93 37.15 22.88 29.64
CA LEU A 93 36.93 22.81 31.09
C LEU A 93 35.49 22.33 31.37
N PRO A 94 35.24 21.00 31.38
CA PRO A 94 33.89 20.44 31.44
C PRO A 94 33.05 20.85 32.66
N ILE A 95 33.69 21.32 33.74
CA ILE A 95 33.01 21.83 34.93
C ILE A 95 32.38 23.21 34.72
N ALA A 96 32.83 23.98 33.71
CA ALA A 96 32.29 25.30 33.40
C ALA A 96 30.81 25.25 32.94
N ARG A 97 30.32 24.08 32.52
CA ARG A 97 28.93 23.89 32.07
C ARG A 97 27.89 24.28 33.12
N TYR A 98 28.24 24.16 34.41
CA TYR A 98 27.35 24.49 35.52
C TYR A 98 27.22 26.00 35.77
N ALA A 99 28.12 26.80 35.20
CA ALA A 99 28.10 28.25 35.34
C ALA A 99 27.72 28.98 34.04
N LEU A 100 28.08 28.44 32.87
CA LEU A 100 27.97 29.14 31.59
C LEU A 100 26.88 28.60 30.66
N GLY A 101 26.36 27.39 30.89
CA GLY A 101 25.48 26.71 29.93
C GLY A 101 26.19 26.36 28.62
N THR A 102 25.44 25.82 27.65
CA THR A 102 25.99 25.37 26.36
C THR A 102 25.12 25.73 25.15
N THR A 103 23.83 25.97 25.34
CA THR A 103 22.84 26.13 24.28
C THR A 103 21.77 27.12 24.71
N PHE A 104 21.53 28.14 23.89
CA PHE A 104 20.50 29.12 24.17
C PHE A 104 19.08 28.52 24.09
N VAL A 105 18.27 28.73 25.12
CA VAL A 105 16.86 28.33 25.18
C VAL A 105 16.03 29.50 25.71
N ALA A 106 15.19 30.08 24.84
CA ALA A 106 14.42 31.29 25.17
C ALA A 106 13.48 31.12 26.38
N SER A 107 12.97 29.92 26.64
CA SER A 107 12.12 29.63 27.80
C SER A 107 12.86 29.78 29.14
N ASP A 108 14.18 29.69 29.15
CA ASP A 108 14.98 29.73 30.38
C ASP A 108 14.94 31.13 31.01
N LEU A 109 14.70 32.18 30.21
CA LEU A 109 14.44 33.53 30.70
C LEU A 109 13.24 33.58 31.65
N ALA A 110 12.19 32.81 31.40
CA ALA A 110 11.03 32.76 32.29
C ALA A 110 11.41 32.12 33.64
N TRP A 111 12.22 31.06 33.62
CA TRP A 111 12.71 30.39 34.82
C TRP A 111 13.71 31.25 35.60
N TYR A 112 14.56 32.02 34.92
CA TYR A 112 15.42 33.02 35.55
C TYR A 112 14.61 34.13 36.22
N ALA A 113 13.47 34.56 35.66
CA ALA A 113 12.60 35.53 36.29
C ALA A 113 11.98 34.98 37.59
N VAL A 114 11.52 33.72 37.58
CA VAL A 114 11.03 33.02 38.78
C VAL A 114 12.14 32.90 39.84
N GLY A 115 13.34 32.50 39.43
CA GLY A 115 14.51 32.42 40.29
C GLY A 115 14.94 33.76 40.89
N ALA A 116 14.87 34.84 40.11
CA ALA A 116 15.18 36.18 40.57
C ALA A 116 14.20 36.69 41.64
N LEU A 117 12.91 36.39 41.49
CA LEU A 117 11.88 36.70 42.50
C LEU A 117 12.12 35.90 43.80
N LEU A 118 12.46 34.62 43.67
CA LEU A 118 12.82 33.78 44.81
C LEU A 118 14.08 34.33 45.51
N GLY A 119 15.14 34.63 44.77
CA GLY A 119 16.37 35.20 45.27
C GLY A 119 16.16 36.54 46.00
N ALA A 120 15.37 37.44 45.43
CA ALA A 120 14.97 38.69 46.09
C ALA A 120 14.25 38.41 47.42
N THR A 121 13.34 37.44 47.44
CA THR A 121 12.62 37.05 48.66
C THR A 121 13.59 36.51 49.74
N LEU A 122 14.54 35.65 49.36
CA LEU A 122 15.55 35.12 50.29
C LEU A 122 16.46 36.21 50.86
N VAL A 123 16.85 37.19 50.04
CA VAL A 123 17.63 38.35 50.51
C VAL A 123 16.82 39.21 51.50
N ALA A 124 15.51 39.38 51.27
CA ALA A 124 14.64 40.06 52.22
C ALA A 124 14.54 39.31 53.56
N VAL A 125 14.42 37.98 53.52
CA VAL A 125 14.43 37.12 54.72
C VAL A 125 15.75 37.24 55.47
N ALA A 126 16.90 37.18 54.78
CA ALA A 126 18.22 37.30 55.40
C ALA A 126 18.44 38.67 56.09
N ARG A 127 17.79 39.73 55.60
CA ARG A 127 17.76 41.05 56.24
C ARG A 127 16.85 41.07 57.46
N ALA A 128 15.66 40.48 57.37
CA ALA A 128 14.71 40.40 58.47
C ALA A 128 15.25 39.58 59.67
N VAL A 129 15.94 38.47 59.41
CA VAL A 129 16.58 37.64 60.46
C VAL A 129 17.64 38.42 61.24
N ARG A 130 18.39 39.32 60.58
CA ARG A 130 19.34 40.21 61.26
C ARG A 130 18.66 41.21 62.17
N ARG A 131 17.49 41.73 61.78
CA ARG A 131 16.69 42.66 62.61
C ARG A 131 16.19 41.98 63.91
N ALA A 132 15.98 40.66 63.88
CA ALA A 132 15.47 39.89 65.01
C ALA A 132 16.57 39.33 65.96
N ALA A 133 17.86 39.62 65.69
CA ALA A 133 18.94 39.21 66.58
C ALA A 133 18.91 40.05 67.88
N PRO A 134 18.74 39.44 69.07
CA PRO A 134 18.53 40.18 70.30
C PRO A 134 19.81 40.90 70.76
N VAL A 135 19.69 42.18 71.09
CA VAL A 135 20.59 42.84 72.05
C VAL A 135 20.25 42.25 73.42
N THR A 136 21.23 41.66 74.09
CA THR A 136 21.08 41.06 75.41
C THR A 136 20.66 42.10 76.44
N ILE A 137 19.37 42.09 76.82
CA ILE A 137 18.91 42.51 78.14
C ILE A 137 18.12 41.36 78.73
N ARG A 138 18.47 41.00 79.97
CA ARG A 138 17.94 39.88 80.74
C ARG A 138 16.47 40.14 81.14
N HIS A 139 15.66 39.09 81.04
CA HIS A 139 14.35 38.80 81.64
C HIS A 139 13.04 39.04 80.84
N THR A 140 12.27 37.94 80.81
CA THR A 140 10.85 37.70 80.45
C THR A 140 10.49 37.51 78.97
N GLY A 141 9.68 36.48 78.75
CA GLY A 141 9.55 35.73 77.49
C GLY A 141 8.78 36.45 76.37
N ALA A 142 9.21 36.20 75.14
CA ALA A 142 8.46 36.54 73.94
C ALA A 142 8.58 35.41 72.91
N VAL A 143 7.44 35.04 72.31
CA VAL A 143 7.31 34.03 71.26
C VAL A 143 8.06 34.48 70.01
N ARG A 144 9.08 33.72 69.58
CA ARG A 144 9.85 33.97 68.35
C ARG A 144 9.06 33.54 67.10
N PRO A 145 8.90 34.38 66.06
CA PRO A 145 8.50 33.89 64.76
C PRO A 145 9.64 33.08 64.14
N ARG A 146 9.36 31.84 63.72
CA ARG A 146 10.35 30.90 63.12
C ARG A 146 10.52 31.20 61.62
N PRO A 147 11.66 31.75 61.16
CA PRO A 147 11.90 32.07 59.74
C PRO A 147 11.91 30.85 58.79
N GLY A 148 12.05 29.63 59.32
CA GLY A 148 12.01 28.39 58.54
C GLY A 148 10.66 28.07 57.88
N ARG A 149 9.54 28.60 58.38
CA ARG A 149 8.19 28.31 57.83
C ARG A 149 7.89 29.07 56.53
N VAL A 150 8.45 30.28 56.37
CA VAL A 150 8.24 31.10 55.16
C VAL A 150 9.09 30.55 53.98
N LEU A 151 10.31 30.10 54.28
CA LEU A 151 11.19 29.45 53.30
C LEU A 151 10.59 28.13 52.79
N ALA A 152 10.03 27.32 53.69
CA ALA A 152 9.33 26.09 53.34
C ALA A 152 8.06 26.35 52.52
N GLY A 153 7.29 27.40 52.84
CA GLY A 153 6.07 27.76 52.11
C GLY A 153 6.31 28.21 50.67
N VAL A 154 7.39 28.97 50.40
CA VAL A 154 7.72 29.42 49.04
C VAL A 154 8.30 28.29 48.18
N LEU A 155 9.19 27.46 48.75
CA LEU A 155 9.69 26.25 48.08
C LEU A 155 8.57 25.24 47.79
N ALA A 156 7.59 25.11 48.70
CA ALA A 156 6.44 24.22 48.53
C ALA A 156 5.45 24.64 47.43
N VAL A 157 5.52 25.88 46.92
CA VAL A 157 4.65 26.37 45.84
C VAL A 157 5.39 26.40 44.49
N VAL A 158 6.65 26.83 44.47
CA VAL A 158 7.42 27.01 43.23
C VAL A 158 7.91 25.68 42.65
N VAL A 159 8.33 24.73 43.48
CA VAL A 159 8.79 23.40 43.04
C VAL A 159 7.67 22.60 42.34
N PRO A 160 6.43 22.50 42.89
CA PRO A 160 5.35 21.81 42.19
C PRO A 160 4.88 22.50 40.92
N LEU A 161 4.92 23.84 40.83
CA LEU A 161 4.58 24.56 39.59
C LEU A 161 5.63 24.35 38.47
N ALA A 162 6.92 24.36 38.83
CA ALA A 162 8.01 24.04 37.89
C ALA A 162 8.00 22.56 37.47
N ALA A 163 7.75 21.65 38.42
CA ALA A 163 7.59 20.22 38.13
C ALA A 163 6.35 19.93 37.28
N GLY A 164 5.23 20.62 37.51
CA GLY A 164 4.00 20.48 36.72
C GLY A 164 4.17 20.94 35.27
N GLY A 165 4.83 22.07 35.03
CA GLY A 165 5.14 22.55 33.67
C GLY A 165 6.09 21.63 32.91
N GLY A 166 7.14 21.12 33.58
CA GLY A 166 8.08 20.15 33.00
C GLY A 166 7.44 18.79 32.67
N ALA A 167 6.55 18.29 33.54
CA ALA A 167 5.82 17.05 33.31
C ALA A 167 4.85 17.15 32.11
N LEU A 168 4.22 18.31 31.93
CA LEU A 168 3.33 18.58 30.79
C LEU A 168 4.09 18.61 29.46
N ALA A 169 5.20 19.36 29.41
CA ALA A 169 6.04 19.44 28.22
C ALA A 169 6.66 18.08 27.85
N TRP A 170 7.07 17.30 28.85
CA TRP A 170 7.55 15.93 28.65
C TRP A 170 6.46 15.03 28.06
N ARG A 171 5.25 15.06 28.60
CA ARG A 171 4.14 14.26 28.10
C ARG A 171 3.81 14.59 26.64
N VAL A 172 3.71 15.87 26.30
CA VAL A 172 3.45 16.33 24.92
C VAL A 172 4.60 15.95 23.98
N GLY A 173 5.85 15.96 24.46
CA GLY A 173 7.01 15.50 23.70
C GLY A 173 6.98 14.00 23.40
N ALA A 174 6.71 13.18 24.43
CA ALA A 174 6.61 11.73 24.28
C ALA A 174 5.46 11.33 23.33
N GLU A 175 4.28 11.95 23.50
CA GLU A 175 3.13 11.77 22.62
C GLU A 175 3.45 12.11 21.14
N ALA A 176 4.28 13.13 20.89
CA ALA A 176 4.72 13.50 19.55
C ALA A 176 5.78 12.54 18.97
N ASP A 177 6.65 11.98 19.79
CA ASP A 177 7.64 11.00 19.37
C ASP A 177 6.98 9.68 18.93
N ASP A 178 5.88 9.28 19.57
CA ASP A 178 5.09 8.09 19.22
C ASP A 178 4.31 8.27 17.89
N LEU A 179 3.85 9.48 17.57
CA LEU A 179 3.08 9.76 16.36
C LEU A 179 3.93 9.74 15.07
N ARG A 180 5.19 10.15 15.13
CA ARG A 180 6.08 10.21 13.93
C ARG A 180 6.20 8.88 13.17
N PRO A 181 6.52 7.73 13.81
CA PRO A 181 6.60 6.46 13.09
C PRO A 181 5.26 6.03 12.49
N ALA A 182 4.14 6.31 13.16
CA ALA A 182 2.81 6.02 12.64
C ALA A 182 2.53 6.77 11.32
N LEU A 183 2.97 8.03 11.19
CA LEU A 183 2.85 8.80 9.96
C LEU A 183 3.74 8.27 8.82
N VAL A 184 4.88 7.66 9.13
CA VAL A 184 5.69 6.99 8.10
C VAL A 184 4.94 5.79 7.54
N SER A 185 4.43 4.91 8.41
CA SER A 185 3.63 3.76 8.00
C SER A 185 2.35 4.15 7.26
N ALA A 186 1.66 5.21 7.70
CA ALA A 186 0.45 5.70 7.05
C ALA A 186 0.70 6.23 5.64
N ARG A 187 1.79 6.98 5.42
CA ARG A 187 2.17 7.43 4.07
C ARG A 187 2.53 6.27 3.16
N GLN A 188 3.18 5.23 3.68
CA GLN A 188 3.45 4.02 2.92
C GLN A 188 2.14 3.30 2.55
N ALA A 189 1.23 3.10 3.51
CA ALA A 189 -0.08 2.51 3.24
C ALA A 189 -0.88 3.31 2.19
N LEU A 190 -0.80 4.64 2.24
CA LEU A 190 -1.38 5.52 1.24
C LEU A 190 -0.70 5.34 -0.13
N ALA A 191 0.62 5.25 -0.22
CA ALA A 191 1.29 5.00 -1.50
C ALA A 191 0.91 3.63 -2.09
N ASP A 192 0.93 2.58 -1.27
CA ASP A 192 0.62 1.21 -1.72
C ASP A 192 -0.84 1.04 -2.17
N ALA A 193 -1.74 1.92 -1.71
CA ALA A 193 -3.16 1.90 -2.06
C ALA A 193 -3.48 2.51 -3.44
N GLU A 194 -2.50 3.08 -4.16
CA GLU A 194 -2.77 3.84 -5.38
C GLU A 194 -3.34 2.96 -6.50
N GLY A 195 -4.55 3.27 -6.97
CA GLY A 195 -5.27 2.47 -7.96
C GLY A 195 -5.74 1.08 -7.46
N ARG A 196 -5.56 0.80 -6.17
CA ARG A 196 -5.81 -0.52 -5.56
C ARG A 196 -6.87 -0.49 -4.46
N VAL A 197 -7.67 0.57 -4.33
CA VAL A 197 -8.83 0.64 -3.43
C VAL A 197 -10.18 0.62 -4.16
N ALA A 198 -11.17 -0.06 -3.58
CA ALA A 198 -12.53 -0.08 -4.12
C ALA A 198 -13.23 1.30 -4.05
N ASP A 199 -12.84 2.10 -3.05
CA ASP A 199 -13.32 3.48 -2.84
C ASP A 199 -12.13 4.41 -2.60
N ASP A 200 -11.84 5.27 -3.58
CA ASP A 200 -10.76 6.26 -3.53
C ASP A 200 -10.99 7.36 -2.47
N SER A 201 -12.23 7.53 -1.99
CA SER A 201 -12.52 8.46 -0.89
C SER A 201 -11.79 8.10 0.41
N THR A 202 -11.52 6.80 0.61
CA THR A 202 -10.75 6.30 1.77
C THR A 202 -9.31 6.82 1.76
N ARG A 203 -8.67 6.88 0.58
CA ARG A 203 -7.32 7.44 0.41
C ARG A 203 -7.29 8.94 0.66
N THR A 204 -8.28 9.66 0.13
CA THR A 204 -8.41 11.11 0.35
C THR A 204 -8.58 11.43 1.84
N THR A 205 -9.37 10.63 2.55
CA THR A 205 -9.58 10.76 4.00
C THR A 205 -8.29 10.50 4.78
N LEU A 206 -7.55 9.43 4.44
CA LEU A 206 -6.26 9.13 5.05
C LEU A 206 -5.22 10.24 4.80
N ALA A 207 -5.15 10.78 3.58
CA ALA A 207 -4.26 11.89 3.25
C ALA A 207 -4.54 13.12 4.13
N ALA A 208 -5.82 13.50 4.27
CA ALA A 208 -6.21 14.61 5.15
C ALA A 208 -5.89 14.33 6.62
N ALA A 209 -6.05 13.10 7.11
CA ALA A 209 -5.69 12.73 8.48
C ALA A 209 -4.17 12.78 8.74
N ILE A 210 -3.36 12.43 7.73
CA ILE A 210 -1.90 12.59 7.78
C ILE A 210 -1.54 14.08 7.87
N ASP A 211 -2.12 14.93 7.02
CA ASP A 211 -1.89 16.37 7.04
C ASP A 211 -2.28 17.01 8.38
N ASP A 212 -3.45 16.63 8.93
CA ASP A 212 -3.91 17.06 10.25
C ASP A 212 -2.91 16.66 11.36
N ALA A 213 -2.41 15.43 11.31
CA ALA A 213 -1.45 14.91 12.29
C ALA A 213 -0.06 15.57 12.16
N GLU A 214 0.38 15.88 10.94
CA GLU A 214 1.60 16.67 10.70
C GLU A 214 1.47 18.10 11.25
N ALA A 215 0.30 18.72 11.10
CA ALA A 215 0.03 20.04 11.68
C ALA A 215 0.12 20.03 13.21
N VAL A 216 -0.35 18.96 13.88
CA VAL A 216 -0.17 18.75 15.33
C VAL A 216 1.31 18.69 15.70
N LEU A 217 2.14 18.01 14.89
CA LEU A 217 3.58 17.93 15.10
C LEU A 217 4.33 19.23 14.77
N ALA A 218 3.77 20.09 13.93
CA ALA A 218 4.36 21.37 13.53
C ALA A 218 4.06 22.53 14.50
N GLY A 219 3.01 22.42 15.33
CA GLY A 219 2.62 23.46 16.28
C GLY A 219 3.79 23.90 17.16
N THR A 220 4.29 25.11 16.94
CA THR A 220 5.41 25.71 17.67
C THR A 220 5.05 27.14 18.03
N PRO A 221 5.08 27.54 19.32
CA PRO A 221 5.68 26.83 20.46
C PRO A 221 4.83 25.67 21.01
N LEU A 222 5.47 24.72 21.73
CA LEU A 222 4.84 23.55 22.36
C LEU A 222 3.60 23.86 23.23
N ILE A 223 3.42 25.13 23.62
CA ILE A 223 2.26 25.62 24.35
C ILE A 223 0.95 25.55 23.54
N ASP A 224 1.03 25.52 22.21
CA ASP A 224 -0.13 25.40 21.33
C ASP A 224 -0.61 23.94 21.20
N ARG A 225 0.24 22.96 21.57
CA ARG A 225 -0.12 21.54 21.61
C ARG A 225 -0.74 21.19 22.96
N ARG A 226 -1.96 20.68 22.95
CA ARG A 226 -2.62 20.20 24.17
C ARG A 226 -2.29 18.72 24.37
N PRO A 227 -2.15 18.26 25.62
CA PRO A 227 -2.04 16.83 25.89
C PRO A 227 -3.19 16.05 25.27
N GLY A 228 -2.85 14.93 24.63
CA GLY A 228 -3.80 14.07 23.93
C GLY A 228 -4.08 14.44 22.48
N ASP A 229 -3.58 15.57 21.96
CA ASP A 229 -3.78 15.95 20.56
C ASP A 229 -3.07 14.97 19.61
N ALA A 230 -1.81 14.62 19.90
CA ALA A 230 -1.06 13.65 19.11
C ALA A 230 -1.63 12.22 19.20
N PRO A 231 -2.04 11.71 20.38
CA PRO A 231 -2.77 10.44 20.48
C PRO A 231 -4.05 10.40 19.66
N ARG A 232 -4.90 11.44 19.74
CA ARG A 232 -6.15 11.51 18.94
C ARG A 232 -5.87 11.56 17.43
N ALA A 233 -4.85 12.29 17.02
CA ALA A 233 -4.41 12.31 15.63
C ALA A 233 -3.91 10.92 15.18
N GLY A 234 -3.12 10.24 16.01
CA GLY A 234 -2.66 8.88 15.77
C GLY A 234 -3.80 7.86 15.68
N GLU A 235 -4.79 7.93 16.57
CA GLU A 235 -5.98 7.08 16.54
C GLU A 235 -6.77 7.28 15.24
N ARG A 236 -6.93 8.53 14.79
CA ARG A 236 -7.62 8.83 13.51
C ARG A 236 -6.85 8.29 12.31
N VAL A 237 -5.54 8.54 12.25
CA VAL A 237 -4.67 7.99 11.19
C VAL A 237 -4.73 6.47 11.17
N ALA A 238 -4.70 5.81 12.33
CA ALA A 238 -4.80 4.34 12.40
C ALA A 238 -6.16 3.82 11.90
N ALA A 239 -7.26 4.51 12.24
CA ALA A 239 -8.59 4.16 11.75
C ALA A 239 -8.69 4.33 10.22
N ASP A 240 -8.14 5.41 9.67
CA ASP A 240 -8.18 5.67 8.23
C ASP A 240 -7.25 4.74 7.44
N VAL A 241 -6.11 4.32 8.02
CA VAL A 241 -5.28 3.23 7.46
C VAL A 241 -6.07 1.92 7.41
N ALA A 242 -6.80 1.58 8.48
CA ALA A 242 -7.63 0.37 8.49
C ALA A 242 -8.75 0.43 7.44
N ALA A 243 -9.36 1.61 7.22
CA ALA A 243 -10.36 1.81 6.18
C ALA A 243 -9.78 1.63 4.77
N VAL A 244 -8.59 2.20 4.50
CA VAL A 244 -7.88 2.00 3.23
C VAL A 244 -7.53 0.51 3.02
N THR A 245 -6.99 -0.16 4.04
CA THR A 245 -6.69 -1.60 3.97
C THR A 245 -7.93 -2.44 3.67
N ALA A 246 -9.06 -2.16 4.32
CA ALA A 246 -10.33 -2.84 4.05
C ALA A 246 -10.82 -2.58 2.62
N SER A 247 -10.70 -1.34 2.12
CA SER A 247 -11.03 -0.96 0.75
C SER A 247 -10.15 -1.67 -0.29
N ARG A 248 -8.84 -1.79 -0.01
CA ARG A 248 -7.92 -2.57 -0.85
C ARG A 248 -8.26 -4.05 -0.89
N LEU A 249 -8.54 -4.63 0.27
CA LEU A 249 -8.89 -6.03 0.39
C LEU A 249 -10.19 -6.34 -0.38
N ALA A 250 -11.18 -5.45 -0.30
CA ALA A 250 -12.42 -5.58 -1.07
C ALA A 250 -12.15 -5.59 -2.59
N GLN A 251 -11.37 -4.63 -3.11
CA GLN A 251 -11.02 -4.62 -4.53
C GLN A 251 -10.20 -5.85 -4.92
N GLY A 252 -9.16 -6.18 -4.15
CA GLY A 252 -8.29 -7.32 -4.41
C GLY A 252 -9.09 -8.62 -4.53
N ARG A 253 -10.06 -8.86 -3.64
CA ARG A 253 -10.94 -10.04 -3.70
C ARG A 253 -11.78 -10.08 -4.98
N THR A 254 -12.35 -8.95 -5.39
CA THR A 254 -13.11 -8.87 -6.65
C THR A 254 -12.23 -9.16 -7.87
N VAL A 255 -11.02 -8.60 -7.90
CA VAL A 255 -10.07 -8.83 -9.01
C VAL A 255 -9.61 -10.28 -9.03
N ALA A 256 -9.26 -10.86 -7.88
CA ALA A 256 -8.86 -12.27 -7.77
C ALA A 256 -9.99 -13.22 -8.23
N ALA A 257 -11.23 -12.99 -7.79
CA ALA A 257 -12.39 -13.76 -8.22
C ALA A 257 -12.59 -13.69 -9.74
N THR A 258 -12.49 -12.48 -10.32
CA THR A 258 -12.60 -12.28 -11.77
C THR A 258 -11.51 -13.02 -12.53
N ALA A 259 -10.26 -12.96 -12.06
CA ALA A 259 -9.13 -13.67 -12.66
C ALA A 259 -9.32 -15.20 -12.60
N ARG A 260 -9.81 -15.72 -11.47
CA ARG A 260 -10.13 -17.15 -11.31
C ARG A 260 -11.23 -17.61 -12.26
N ASP A 261 -12.31 -16.83 -12.37
CA ASP A 261 -13.43 -17.15 -13.25
C ASP A 261 -13.00 -17.13 -14.73
N ALA A 262 -12.07 -16.25 -15.11
CA ALA A 262 -11.49 -16.21 -16.45
C ALA A 262 -10.55 -17.39 -16.73
N LEU A 263 -9.82 -17.89 -15.72
CA LEU A 263 -8.93 -19.05 -15.85
C LEU A 263 -9.69 -20.36 -16.12
N GLY A 264 -10.89 -20.53 -15.54
CA GLY A 264 -11.68 -21.75 -15.61
C GLY A 264 -11.87 -22.30 -17.04
N PRO A 265 -12.48 -21.53 -17.97
CA PRO A 265 -12.67 -21.97 -19.35
C PRO A 265 -11.37 -22.28 -20.10
N MET A 266 -10.28 -21.57 -19.79
CA MET A 266 -8.96 -21.82 -20.42
C MET A 266 -8.38 -23.15 -19.94
N ALA A 267 -8.46 -23.43 -18.64
CA ALA A 267 -8.05 -24.70 -18.05
C ALA A 267 -8.90 -25.88 -18.58
N GLU A 268 -10.22 -25.69 -18.72
CA GLU A 268 -11.10 -26.70 -19.31
C GLU A 268 -10.72 -27.01 -20.76
N ARG A 269 -10.47 -25.98 -21.59
CA ARG A 269 -9.99 -26.18 -22.97
C ARG A 269 -8.65 -26.89 -23.00
N GLY A 270 -7.69 -26.49 -22.18
CA GLY A 270 -6.39 -27.15 -22.07
C GLY A 270 -6.52 -28.62 -21.68
N ALA A 271 -7.40 -28.94 -20.73
CA ALA A 271 -7.68 -30.32 -20.32
C ALA A 271 -8.31 -31.15 -21.46
N THR A 272 -9.25 -30.58 -22.21
CA THR A 272 -9.83 -31.20 -23.41
C THR A 272 -8.76 -31.51 -24.45
N VAL A 273 -7.87 -30.56 -24.74
CA VAL A 273 -6.75 -30.77 -25.69
C VAL A 273 -5.81 -31.87 -25.18
N LEU A 274 -5.43 -31.83 -23.90
CA LEU A 274 -4.55 -32.84 -23.30
C LEU A 274 -5.14 -34.25 -23.40
N ALA A 275 -6.43 -34.40 -23.13
CA ALA A 275 -7.14 -35.67 -23.24
C ALA A 275 -7.28 -36.12 -24.70
N ALA A 276 -7.66 -35.21 -25.60
CA ALA A 276 -7.88 -35.54 -27.01
C ALA A 276 -6.60 -35.92 -27.76
N THR A 277 -5.44 -35.45 -27.30
CA THR A 277 -4.12 -35.78 -27.87
C THR A 277 -3.51 -37.06 -27.31
N ASP A 278 -4.19 -37.76 -26.38
CA ASP A 278 -3.66 -38.99 -25.78
C ASP A 278 -3.59 -40.12 -26.80
N GLY A 279 -2.41 -40.75 -26.89
CA GLY A 279 -2.14 -41.82 -27.85
C GLY A 279 -2.08 -41.38 -29.33
N LEU A 280 -2.19 -40.08 -29.63
CA LEU A 280 -2.15 -39.56 -31.00
C LEU A 280 -0.75 -39.14 -31.48
N GLY A 281 0.30 -39.37 -30.68
CA GLY A 281 1.69 -39.23 -31.11
C GLY A 281 2.32 -37.85 -30.94
N ALA A 282 1.63 -36.86 -30.35
CA ALA A 282 2.26 -35.59 -29.95
C ALA A 282 3.41 -35.82 -28.95
N ASP A 283 4.41 -34.92 -28.97
CA ASP A 283 5.60 -35.00 -28.12
C ASP A 283 5.22 -35.13 -26.63
N PRO A 284 5.65 -36.20 -25.94
CA PRO A 284 5.38 -36.39 -24.51
C PRO A 284 5.85 -35.24 -23.62
N ALA A 285 6.93 -34.54 -23.98
CA ALA A 285 7.42 -33.39 -23.23
C ALA A 285 6.46 -32.20 -23.31
N VAL A 286 5.91 -31.92 -24.50
CA VAL A 286 4.93 -30.85 -24.70
C VAL A 286 3.62 -31.17 -23.98
N ARG A 287 3.18 -32.44 -24.04
CA ARG A 287 2.03 -32.93 -23.24
C ARG A 287 2.25 -32.71 -21.74
N ALA A 288 3.46 -33.04 -21.24
CA ALA A 288 3.80 -32.87 -19.83
C ALA A 288 3.82 -31.38 -19.41
N THR A 289 4.25 -30.46 -20.28
CA THR A 289 4.20 -29.02 -20.02
C THR A 289 2.76 -28.55 -19.81
N LEU A 290 1.82 -28.93 -20.68
CA LEU A 290 0.41 -28.56 -20.49
C LEU A 290 -0.19 -29.19 -19.22
N ALA A 291 0.12 -30.45 -18.93
CA ALA A 291 -0.32 -31.10 -17.70
C ALA A 291 0.16 -30.33 -16.45
N SER A 292 1.44 -29.92 -16.42
CA SER A 292 2.00 -29.12 -15.33
C SER A 292 1.37 -27.73 -15.21
N ALA A 293 1.04 -27.08 -16.34
CA ALA A 293 0.36 -25.79 -16.34
C ALA A 293 -1.06 -25.90 -15.78
N LEU A 294 -1.79 -26.98 -16.12
CA LEU A 294 -3.12 -27.27 -15.58
C LEU A 294 -3.08 -27.56 -14.07
N ASP A 295 -2.08 -28.31 -13.59
CA ASP A 295 -1.87 -28.55 -12.16
C ASP A 295 -1.60 -27.24 -11.40
N ALA A 296 -0.76 -26.37 -11.96
CA ALA A 296 -0.48 -25.04 -11.40
C ALA A 296 -1.73 -24.14 -11.39
N ALA A 297 -2.52 -24.16 -12.46
CA ALA A 297 -3.79 -23.43 -12.55
C ALA A 297 -4.81 -23.91 -11.51
N ALA A 298 -4.91 -25.23 -11.28
CA ALA A 298 -5.75 -25.80 -10.25
C ALA A 298 -5.29 -25.39 -8.84
N ALA A 299 -3.98 -25.41 -8.57
CA ALA A 299 -3.41 -24.96 -7.31
C ALA A 299 -3.66 -23.46 -7.05
N ALA A 300 -3.43 -22.61 -8.05
CA ALA A 300 -3.71 -21.18 -7.97
C ALA A 300 -5.20 -20.89 -7.72
N SER A 301 -6.09 -21.61 -8.42
CA SER A 301 -7.54 -21.50 -8.22
C SER A 301 -7.98 -21.93 -6.82
N ALA A 302 -7.36 -22.97 -6.26
CA ALA A 302 -7.63 -23.43 -4.90
C ALA A 302 -7.15 -22.42 -3.83
N GLU A 303 -5.99 -21.80 -4.03
CA GLU A 303 -5.48 -20.73 -3.16
C GLU A 303 -6.38 -19.50 -3.18
N ALA A 304 -6.92 -19.17 -4.36
CA ALA A 304 -7.89 -18.09 -4.56
C ALA A 304 -9.36 -18.55 -4.42
N SER A 305 -9.63 -19.62 -3.65
CA SER A 305 -11.00 -20.03 -3.35
C SER A 305 -11.78 -18.96 -2.57
N ASP A 306 -13.11 -18.94 -2.70
CA ASP A 306 -13.96 -17.92 -2.06
C ASP A 306 -13.74 -17.84 -0.55
N ASP A 307 -13.62 -19.01 0.11
CA ASP A 307 -13.36 -19.10 1.55
C ASP A 307 -12.00 -18.51 1.94
N ARG A 308 -10.94 -18.78 1.17
CA ARG A 308 -9.60 -18.25 1.44
C ARG A 308 -9.52 -16.76 1.16
N LEU A 309 -10.10 -16.30 0.06
CA LEU A 309 -10.22 -14.88 -0.24
C LEU A 309 -10.98 -14.14 0.86
N ALA A 310 -12.11 -14.70 1.33
CA ALA A 310 -12.89 -14.12 2.43
C ALA A 310 -12.15 -14.11 3.78
N ALA A 311 -11.31 -15.11 4.04
CA ALA A 311 -10.50 -15.20 5.26
C ALA A 311 -9.21 -14.35 5.22
N ALA A 312 -8.72 -13.98 4.03
CA ALA A 312 -7.52 -13.16 3.88
C ALA A 312 -7.66 -11.82 4.61
N SER A 313 -6.63 -11.43 5.36
CA SER A 313 -6.60 -10.16 6.12
C SER A 313 -5.55 -9.18 5.60
N ASP A 314 -4.56 -9.67 4.85
CA ASP A 314 -3.54 -8.85 4.18
C ASP A 314 -3.89 -8.69 2.69
N PRO A 315 -4.10 -7.46 2.19
CA PRO A 315 -4.28 -7.22 0.76
C PRO A 315 -3.15 -7.78 -0.12
N ALA A 316 -1.91 -7.79 0.37
CA ALA A 316 -0.76 -8.28 -0.41
C ALA A 316 -0.86 -9.77 -0.73
N ASP A 317 -1.50 -10.57 0.13
CA ASP A 317 -1.71 -11.99 -0.12
C ASP A 317 -2.73 -12.23 -1.24
N VAL A 318 -3.80 -11.43 -1.26
CA VAL A 318 -4.81 -11.48 -2.32
C VAL A 318 -4.25 -10.98 -3.66
N GLU A 319 -3.43 -9.93 -3.63
CA GLU A 319 -2.73 -9.41 -4.81
C GLU A 319 -1.76 -10.45 -5.39
N ARG A 320 -1.04 -11.19 -4.54
CA ARG A 320 -0.18 -12.30 -4.97
C ARG A 320 -0.98 -13.43 -5.63
N ALA A 321 -2.07 -13.86 -4.99
CA ALA A 321 -2.94 -14.90 -5.57
C ALA A 321 -3.50 -14.47 -6.94
N THR A 322 -3.83 -13.19 -7.12
CA THR A 322 -4.22 -12.62 -8.41
C THR A 322 -3.10 -12.73 -9.46
N GLY A 323 -1.86 -12.42 -9.06
CA GLY A 323 -0.69 -12.59 -9.90
C GLY A 323 -0.48 -14.04 -10.34
N ASP A 324 -0.62 -14.99 -9.40
CA ASP A 324 -0.47 -16.42 -9.67
C ASP A 324 -1.55 -16.93 -10.63
N LEU A 325 -2.81 -16.49 -10.48
CA LEU A 325 -3.89 -16.81 -11.42
C LEU A 325 -3.62 -16.28 -12.83
N THR A 326 -3.10 -15.06 -12.93
CA THR A 326 -2.78 -14.42 -14.22
C THR A 326 -1.63 -15.16 -14.91
N ALA A 327 -0.58 -15.52 -14.16
CA ALA A 327 0.53 -16.30 -14.68
C ALA A 327 0.05 -17.68 -15.16
N ALA A 328 -0.74 -18.38 -14.36
CA ALA A 328 -1.30 -19.68 -14.73
C ALA A 328 -2.19 -19.61 -15.98
N SER A 329 -2.96 -18.53 -16.16
CA SER A 329 -3.77 -18.30 -17.36
C SER A 329 -2.90 -18.21 -18.63
N HIS A 330 -1.81 -17.47 -18.57
CA HIS A 330 -0.86 -17.37 -19.69
C HIS A 330 -0.19 -18.72 -19.95
N ASP A 331 0.32 -19.38 -18.90
CA ASP A 331 1.01 -20.67 -19.02
C ASP A 331 0.10 -21.75 -19.64
N VAL A 332 -1.17 -21.82 -19.21
CA VAL A 332 -2.16 -22.74 -19.79
C VAL A 332 -2.45 -22.40 -21.25
N GLY A 333 -2.64 -21.11 -21.57
CA GLY A 333 -2.89 -20.67 -22.95
C GLY A 333 -1.76 -21.04 -23.89
N ASP A 334 -0.52 -20.68 -23.53
CA ASP A 334 0.67 -20.94 -24.33
C ASP A 334 0.93 -22.45 -24.48
N ALA A 335 0.81 -23.21 -23.39
CA ALA A 335 1.00 -24.66 -23.43
C ALA A 335 -0.10 -25.38 -24.23
N THR A 336 -1.33 -24.85 -24.23
CA THR A 336 -2.43 -25.40 -25.03
C THR A 336 -2.17 -25.21 -26.52
N ILE A 337 -1.77 -24.01 -26.93
CA ILE A 337 -1.41 -23.71 -28.34
C ILE A 337 -0.20 -24.54 -28.78
N ALA A 338 0.81 -24.68 -27.91
CA ALA A 338 1.98 -25.50 -28.19
C ALA A 338 1.61 -26.98 -28.41
N LEU A 339 0.72 -27.54 -27.59
CA LEU A 339 0.28 -28.92 -27.76
C LEU A 339 -0.59 -29.12 -29.01
N LEU A 340 -1.48 -28.18 -29.31
CA LEU A 340 -2.26 -28.17 -30.56
C LEU A 340 -1.31 -28.18 -31.77
N THR A 341 -0.33 -27.29 -31.79
CA THR A 341 0.69 -27.20 -32.85
C THR A 341 1.53 -28.47 -32.96
N ALA A 342 1.91 -29.08 -31.84
CA ALA A 342 2.66 -30.33 -31.84
C ALA A 342 1.82 -31.52 -32.37
N GLN A 343 0.53 -31.55 -32.04
CA GLN A 343 -0.38 -32.59 -32.55
C GLN A 343 -0.64 -32.42 -34.05
N ASP A 344 -0.84 -31.18 -34.50
CA ASP A 344 -1.01 -30.81 -35.90
C ASP A 344 0.11 -31.37 -36.77
N ALA A 345 1.36 -31.07 -36.40
CA ALA A 345 2.55 -31.49 -37.11
C ALA A 345 2.69 -33.03 -37.26
N VAL A 346 2.02 -33.81 -36.40
CA VAL A 346 2.03 -35.27 -36.44
C VAL A 346 0.83 -35.83 -37.21
N THR A 347 -0.31 -35.13 -37.20
CA THR A 347 -1.60 -35.66 -37.67
C THR A 347 -2.00 -35.12 -39.03
N CYS A 348 -1.77 -33.83 -39.27
CA CYS A 348 -2.18 -33.12 -40.46
C CYS A 348 -0.97 -32.94 -41.38
N PRO A 349 -0.79 -33.78 -42.42
CA PRO A 349 0.40 -33.75 -43.26
C PRO A 349 0.49 -32.55 -44.20
N GLU A 350 -0.60 -31.78 -44.34
CA GLU A 350 -0.74 -30.73 -45.35
C GLU A 350 -0.90 -29.35 -44.70
N PRO A 351 -0.33 -28.29 -45.28
CA PRO A 351 -0.30 -26.96 -44.67
C PRO A 351 -1.67 -26.26 -44.60
N ASP A 352 -2.66 -26.74 -45.38
CA ASP A 352 -4.05 -26.26 -45.36
C ASP A 352 -4.93 -27.00 -44.34
N GLN A 353 -4.36 -27.99 -43.65
CA GLN A 353 -5.04 -28.75 -42.62
C GLN A 353 -4.59 -28.29 -41.25
N VAL A 354 -5.54 -28.17 -40.32
CA VAL A 354 -5.28 -27.80 -38.93
C VAL A 354 -6.02 -28.78 -38.04
N TRP A 355 -5.31 -29.37 -37.08
CA TRP A 355 -5.89 -30.35 -36.16
C TRP A 355 -6.75 -29.68 -35.08
N PHE A 356 -8.00 -30.08 -34.91
CA PHE A 356 -8.85 -29.64 -33.80
C PHE A 356 -9.42 -30.83 -33.01
N PRO A 357 -9.42 -30.79 -31.67
CA PRO A 357 -9.98 -31.87 -30.86
C PRO A 357 -11.49 -32.03 -31.05
N GLU A 358 -12.22 -30.93 -31.33
CA GLU A 358 -13.66 -30.91 -31.55
C GLU A 358 -14.07 -31.41 -32.95
N ALA A 359 -13.12 -31.56 -33.88
CA ALA A 359 -13.45 -31.97 -35.24
C ALA A 359 -14.09 -33.37 -35.26
N GLY A 360 -15.37 -33.40 -35.65
CA GLY A 360 -16.23 -34.57 -35.69
C GLY A 360 -16.84 -34.95 -34.34
N ARG A 361 -16.76 -34.05 -33.36
CA ARG A 361 -17.27 -34.23 -31.98
C ARG A 361 -18.12 -33.03 -31.51
N LEU A 362 -18.71 -32.28 -32.44
CA LEU A 362 -19.61 -31.18 -32.11
C LEU A 362 -20.90 -31.70 -31.47
N ASP A 363 -21.42 -30.96 -30.50
CA ASP A 363 -22.70 -31.25 -29.87
C ASP A 363 -23.84 -30.99 -30.86
N ASP A 364 -24.91 -31.79 -30.77
CA ASP A 364 -26.11 -31.63 -31.61
C ASP A 364 -26.73 -30.22 -31.51
N ALA A 365 -26.56 -29.55 -30.36
CA ALA A 365 -27.02 -28.18 -30.14
C ALA A 365 -26.23 -27.14 -30.95
N GLN A 366 -25.00 -27.44 -31.34
CA GLN A 366 -24.18 -26.60 -32.21
C GLN A 366 -24.51 -26.79 -33.68
N LEU A 367 -25.31 -27.80 -34.03
CA LEU A 367 -25.58 -28.21 -35.40
C LEU A 367 -27.03 -27.92 -35.79
N ALA A 368 -27.25 -27.43 -37.01
CA ALA A 368 -28.57 -27.19 -37.58
C ALA A 368 -28.73 -27.91 -38.93
N PRO A 369 -29.92 -28.47 -39.23
CA PRO A 369 -30.18 -29.13 -40.51
C PRO A 369 -30.26 -28.12 -41.66
N ILE A 370 -29.71 -28.50 -42.80
CA ILE A 370 -29.83 -27.74 -44.04
C ILE A 370 -31.29 -27.83 -44.53
N PRO A 371 -32.04 -26.72 -44.71
CA PRO A 371 -33.49 -26.78 -44.92
C PRO A 371 -33.96 -27.62 -46.11
N TRP A 372 -33.24 -27.57 -47.24
CA TRP A 372 -33.56 -28.33 -48.45
C TRP A 372 -32.86 -29.70 -48.53
N ALA A 373 -31.99 -30.01 -47.57
CA ALA A 373 -31.24 -31.26 -47.48
C ALA A 373 -31.09 -31.72 -46.01
N PRO A 374 -32.20 -32.01 -45.29
CA PRO A 374 -32.21 -32.11 -43.82
C PRO A 374 -31.45 -33.30 -43.24
N SER A 375 -31.00 -34.25 -44.08
CA SER A 375 -30.06 -35.31 -43.70
C SER A 375 -28.65 -34.78 -43.41
N PHE A 376 -28.32 -33.58 -43.88
CA PHE A 376 -27.05 -32.92 -43.68
C PHE A 376 -27.17 -31.79 -42.65
N ARG A 377 -26.12 -31.63 -41.85
CA ARG A 377 -26.04 -30.64 -40.78
C ARG A 377 -24.83 -29.74 -40.98
N LEU A 378 -24.94 -28.50 -40.56
CA LEU A 378 -23.84 -27.53 -40.46
C LEU A 378 -23.83 -26.92 -39.07
N ARG A 379 -22.72 -26.28 -38.70
CA ARG A 379 -22.65 -25.45 -37.51
C ARG A 379 -23.70 -24.34 -37.62
N ALA A 380 -24.49 -24.16 -36.57
CA ALA A 380 -25.70 -23.33 -36.61
C ALA A 380 -25.40 -21.84 -36.91
N ASP A 381 -24.20 -21.36 -36.57
CA ASP A 381 -23.72 -20.01 -36.84
C ASP A 381 -23.39 -19.77 -38.33
N VAL A 382 -22.99 -20.79 -39.09
CA VAL A 382 -22.67 -20.66 -40.53
C VAL A 382 -23.87 -20.90 -41.44
N LEU A 383 -24.94 -21.53 -40.92
CA LEU A 383 -26.11 -21.91 -41.70
C LEU A 383 -26.84 -20.70 -42.33
N PRO A 384 -27.07 -19.56 -41.65
CA PRO A 384 -27.79 -18.43 -42.25
C PRO A 384 -27.11 -17.85 -43.50
N GLY A 385 -25.77 -17.87 -43.56
CA GLY A 385 -25.03 -17.49 -44.75
C GLY A 385 -25.22 -18.49 -45.89
N PHE A 386 -25.23 -19.78 -45.55
CA PHE A 386 -25.43 -20.85 -46.53
C PHE A 386 -26.85 -20.83 -47.13
N GLU A 387 -27.88 -20.56 -46.32
CA GLU A 387 -29.26 -20.40 -46.78
C GLU A 387 -29.41 -19.24 -47.78
N GLN A 388 -28.71 -18.12 -47.54
CA GLN A 388 -28.73 -16.99 -48.46
C GLN A 388 -27.99 -17.30 -49.78
N LEU A 389 -26.87 -18.03 -49.69
CA LEU A 389 -26.15 -18.53 -50.87
C LEU A 389 -27.04 -19.43 -51.72
N ASP A 390 -27.72 -20.40 -51.10
CA ASP A 390 -28.64 -21.30 -51.80
C ASP A 390 -29.84 -20.55 -52.38
N ALA A 391 -30.44 -19.61 -51.65
CA ALA A 391 -31.55 -18.81 -52.18
C ALA A 391 -31.15 -18.03 -53.45
N ALA A 392 -29.94 -17.45 -53.46
CA ALA A 392 -29.39 -16.76 -54.62
C ALA A 392 -29.06 -17.73 -55.78
N PHE A 393 -28.50 -18.90 -55.46
CA PHE A 393 -28.23 -19.97 -56.42
C PHE A 393 -29.54 -20.48 -57.06
N HIS A 394 -30.55 -20.75 -56.24
CA HIS A 394 -31.88 -21.17 -56.66
C HIS A 394 -32.55 -20.11 -57.54
N ALA A 395 -32.42 -18.82 -57.22
CA ALA A 395 -32.92 -17.74 -58.07
C ALA A 395 -32.24 -17.72 -59.45
N ARG A 396 -30.96 -18.11 -59.54
CA ARG A 396 -30.17 -18.11 -60.78
C ARG A 396 -30.38 -19.36 -61.64
N PHE A 397 -30.51 -20.53 -61.02
CA PHE A 397 -30.48 -21.83 -61.71
C PHE A 397 -31.78 -22.63 -61.57
N GLY A 398 -32.74 -22.18 -60.75
CA GLY A 398 -34.04 -22.82 -60.56
C GLY A 398 -34.01 -24.14 -59.79
N ARG A 399 -32.90 -24.43 -59.10
CA ARG A 399 -32.71 -25.62 -58.26
C ARG A 399 -31.85 -25.29 -57.05
N HIS A 400 -32.06 -26.00 -55.95
CA HIS A 400 -31.22 -25.89 -54.75
C HIS A 400 -29.83 -26.50 -54.98
N LEU A 401 -28.86 -26.12 -54.14
CA LEU A 401 -27.56 -26.77 -54.05
C LEU A 401 -27.73 -28.24 -53.66
N ALA A 402 -27.20 -29.15 -54.49
CA ALA A 402 -27.26 -30.58 -54.22
C ALA A 402 -26.16 -30.95 -53.22
N ILE A 403 -26.51 -31.18 -51.95
CA ILE A 403 -25.53 -31.48 -50.90
C ILE A 403 -25.16 -32.97 -50.95
N ASN A 404 -23.87 -33.26 -51.06
CA ASN A 404 -23.30 -34.61 -51.01
C ASN A 404 -22.71 -34.93 -49.62
N SER A 405 -22.09 -33.94 -48.98
CA SER A 405 -21.47 -34.06 -47.66
C SER A 405 -21.54 -32.73 -46.92
N ALA A 406 -21.59 -32.77 -45.59
CA ALA A 406 -21.55 -31.59 -44.72
C ALA A 406 -20.82 -31.95 -43.42
N TYR A 407 -21.38 -31.68 -42.23
CA TYR A 407 -20.79 -32.16 -40.99
C TYR A 407 -20.54 -33.68 -41.02
N ARG A 408 -19.31 -34.10 -40.72
CA ARG A 408 -18.92 -35.51 -40.56
C ARG A 408 -18.52 -35.76 -39.13
N THR A 409 -19.07 -36.81 -38.52
CA THR A 409 -18.61 -37.24 -37.19
C THR A 409 -17.17 -37.77 -37.28
N TYR A 410 -16.50 -37.89 -36.14
CA TYR A 410 -15.15 -38.45 -36.09
C TYR A 410 -15.12 -39.88 -36.63
N ALA A 411 -16.15 -40.68 -36.33
CA ALA A 411 -16.29 -42.05 -36.83
C ALA A 411 -16.46 -42.08 -38.36
N ASP A 412 -17.26 -41.18 -38.92
CA ASP A 412 -17.42 -41.05 -40.36
C ASP A 412 -16.11 -40.63 -41.03
N GLN A 413 -15.37 -39.70 -40.41
CA GLN A 413 -14.07 -39.27 -40.92
C GLN A 413 -13.05 -40.42 -40.90
N VAL A 414 -13.02 -41.24 -39.84
CA VAL A 414 -12.19 -42.45 -39.79
C VAL A 414 -12.57 -43.42 -40.92
N ALA A 415 -13.86 -43.61 -41.19
CA ALA A 415 -14.32 -44.49 -42.24
C ALA A 415 -13.93 -44.00 -43.65
N VAL A 416 -14.07 -42.69 -43.91
CA VAL A 416 -13.73 -42.09 -45.22
C VAL A 416 -12.22 -41.97 -45.43
N TYR A 417 -11.46 -41.63 -44.37
CA TYR A 417 -10.00 -41.58 -44.42
C TYR A 417 -9.40 -42.97 -44.54
N ASN A 418 -9.93 -43.96 -43.80
CA ASN A 418 -9.39 -45.31 -43.71
C ASN A 418 -7.91 -45.37 -43.30
N PRO A 419 -7.57 -45.32 -42.00
CA PRO A 419 -6.18 -45.30 -41.53
C PRO A 419 -5.32 -46.48 -41.99
N ALA A 420 -5.92 -47.64 -42.29
CA ALA A 420 -5.20 -48.82 -42.76
C ALA A 420 -4.82 -48.75 -44.24
N ASN A 421 -5.57 -47.97 -45.03
CA ASN A 421 -5.29 -47.69 -46.43
C ASN A 421 -5.81 -46.28 -46.76
N PRO A 422 -5.03 -45.23 -46.41
CA PRO A 422 -5.49 -43.85 -46.46
C PRO A 422 -6.03 -43.44 -47.82
N ASN A 423 -7.26 -42.92 -47.84
CA ASN A 423 -7.83 -42.27 -49.01
C ASN A 423 -7.11 -40.92 -49.21
N PRO A 424 -6.40 -40.71 -50.34
CA PRO A 424 -5.64 -39.48 -50.57
C PRO A 424 -6.53 -38.23 -50.72
N LEU A 425 -7.84 -38.40 -50.93
CA LEU A 425 -8.81 -37.30 -51.01
C LEU A 425 -9.44 -36.93 -49.66
N ALA A 426 -9.09 -37.66 -48.59
CA ALA A 426 -9.67 -37.42 -47.28
C ALA A 426 -8.61 -36.88 -46.33
N ALA A 427 -8.93 -35.78 -45.64
CA ALA A 427 -8.11 -35.31 -44.54
C ALA A 427 -8.11 -36.35 -43.39
N PRO A 428 -7.01 -36.49 -42.64
CA PRO A 428 -6.98 -37.33 -41.45
C PRO A 428 -8.05 -36.93 -40.42
N PRO A 429 -8.52 -37.87 -39.57
CA PRO A 429 -9.45 -37.55 -38.49
C PRO A 429 -8.86 -36.48 -37.56
N GLY A 430 -9.63 -35.41 -37.30
CA GLY A 430 -9.16 -34.23 -36.58
C GLY A 430 -8.75 -33.05 -37.47
N CYS A 431 -8.41 -33.31 -38.74
CA CYS A 431 -7.89 -32.31 -39.69
C CYS A 431 -8.93 -31.83 -40.72
N SER A 432 -10.13 -32.44 -40.76
CA SER A 432 -11.14 -32.13 -41.78
C SER A 432 -12.07 -31.01 -41.34
N ASN A 433 -12.25 -30.01 -42.22
CA ASN A 433 -13.23 -28.92 -42.02
C ASN A 433 -14.69 -29.41 -41.98
N HIS A 434 -14.98 -30.59 -42.54
CA HIS A 434 -16.29 -31.24 -42.35
C HIS A 434 -16.52 -31.61 -40.89
N GLY A 435 -15.47 -31.99 -40.15
CA GLY A 435 -15.55 -32.24 -38.72
C GLY A 435 -15.87 -30.99 -37.90
N LEU A 436 -15.60 -29.80 -38.43
CA LEU A 436 -15.93 -28.52 -37.79
C LEU A 436 -17.35 -28.04 -38.12
N GLY A 437 -18.08 -28.76 -38.97
CA GLY A 437 -19.42 -28.37 -39.42
C GLY A 437 -19.42 -27.09 -40.27
N THR A 438 -18.27 -26.70 -40.82
CA THR A 438 -18.11 -25.46 -41.61
C THR A 438 -17.86 -25.72 -43.09
N ALA A 439 -17.89 -26.97 -43.54
CA ALA A 439 -17.67 -27.35 -44.93
C ALA A 439 -18.85 -28.13 -45.52
N VAL A 440 -19.05 -28.01 -46.83
CA VAL A 440 -19.98 -28.80 -47.63
C VAL A 440 -19.31 -29.29 -48.91
N ASP A 441 -19.66 -30.50 -49.32
CA ASP A 441 -19.42 -30.99 -50.68
C ASP A 441 -20.72 -30.87 -51.46
N ILE A 442 -20.67 -30.21 -52.62
CA ILE A 442 -21.83 -29.96 -53.47
C ILE A 442 -21.68 -30.80 -54.75
N ASP A 443 -22.71 -31.58 -55.07
CA ASP A 443 -22.79 -32.39 -56.29
C ASP A 443 -23.28 -31.56 -57.50
N GLY A 444 -22.97 -32.02 -58.71
CA GLY A 444 -23.39 -31.39 -59.96
C GLY A 444 -22.73 -30.04 -60.25
N ILE A 445 -21.74 -29.64 -59.44
CA ILE A 445 -20.82 -28.51 -59.69
C ILE A 445 -19.38 -28.98 -59.91
N SER A 446 -19.18 -30.30 -59.95
CA SER A 446 -17.91 -31.04 -59.87
C SER A 446 -17.00 -30.92 -61.09
N GLN A 447 -17.30 -30.03 -62.04
CA GLN A 447 -16.46 -29.76 -63.20
C GLN A 447 -16.05 -28.28 -63.25
N PRO A 448 -14.73 -27.98 -63.17
CA PRO A 448 -14.21 -26.65 -63.44
C PRO A 448 -14.68 -26.18 -64.82
N GLY A 449 -15.48 -25.11 -64.87
CA GLY A 449 -16.08 -24.58 -66.10
C GLY A 449 -17.60 -24.78 -66.25
N SER A 450 -18.28 -25.46 -65.32
CA SER A 450 -19.74 -25.39 -65.25
C SER A 450 -20.21 -23.96 -64.92
N ALA A 451 -21.38 -23.57 -65.43
CA ALA A 451 -21.94 -22.25 -65.14
C ALA A 451 -22.21 -22.08 -63.64
N GLU A 452 -22.56 -23.17 -62.97
CA GLU A 452 -22.80 -23.25 -61.54
C GLU A 452 -21.52 -23.04 -60.72
N TYR A 453 -20.43 -23.73 -61.07
CA TYR A 453 -19.13 -23.53 -60.40
C TYR A 453 -18.64 -22.08 -60.56
N ALA A 454 -18.66 -21.56 -61.79
CA ALA A 454 -18.22 -20.18 -62.05
C ALA A 454 -19.08 -19.14 -61.31
N TRP A 455 -20.38 -19.41 -61.19
CA TRP A 455 -21.26 -18.55 -60.41
C TRP A 455 -20.96 -18.65 -58.90
N LEU A 456 -20.78 -19.84 -58.34
CA LEU A 456 -20.42 -20.00 -56.94
C LEU A 456 -19.07 -19.33 -56.64
N ALA A 457 -18.05 -19.53 -57.47
CA ALA A 457 -16.73 -18.93 -57.28
C ALA A 457 -16.80 -17.39 -57.28
N ALA A 458 -17.68 -16.81 -58.09
CA ALA A 458 -17.87 -15.36 -58.15
C ALA A 458 -18.77 -14.78 -57.05
N ASN A 459 -19.64 -15.59 -56.41
CA ASN A 459 -20.70 -15.07 -55.54
C ASN A 459 -20.64 -15.57 -54.09
N ALA A 460 -20.09 -16.76 -53.82
CA ALA A 460 -20.12 -17.40 -52.50
C ALA A 460 -19.54 -16.51 -51.38
N GLY A 461 -18.47 -15.76 -51.68
CA GLY A 461 -17.81 -14.87 -50.72
C GLY A 461 -18.75 -13.81 -50.13
N THR A 462 -19.75 -13.36 -50.90
CA THR A 462 -20.78 -12.40 -50.44
C THR A 462 -21.63 -12.96 -49.30
N TYR A 463 -21.69 -14.29 -49.18
CA TYR A 463 -22.51 -15.01 -48.23
C TYR A 463 -21.69 -15.69 -47.12
N GLY A 464 -20.40 -15.37 -47.03
CA GLY A 464 -19.50 -15.95 -46.01
C GLY A 464 -19.03 -17.37 -46.34
N TRP A 465 -19.07 -17.78 -47.61
CA TRP A 465 -18.57 -19.06 -48.08
C TRP A 465 -17.47 -18.86 -49.13
N THR A 466 -16.52 -19.77 -49.20
CA THR A 466 -15.41 -19.68 -50.14
C THR A 466 -15.08 -21.05 -50.72
N HIS A 467 -14.54 -21.03 -51.93
CA HIS A 467 -13.75 -22.13 -52.44
C HIS A 467 -12.31 -21.90 -51.96
N PRO A 468 -11.72 -22.80 -51.16
CA PRO A 468 -10.40 -22.56 -50.60
C PRO A 468 -9.30 -22.79 -51.64
N ASP A 469 -8.20 -22.03 -51.55
CA ASP A 469 -7.09 -22.05 -52.53
C ASP A 469 -6.51 -23.45 -52.79
N TRP A 470 -6.51 -24.33 -51.79
CA TRP A 470 -6.03 -25.70 -51.95
C TRP A 470 -6.94 -26.58 -52.83
N ALA A 471 -8.24 -26.25 -52.88
CA ALA A 471 -9.28 -26.96 -53.62
C ALA A 471 -9.47 -26.42 -55.05
N GLU A 472 -8.92 -25.25 -55.35
CA GLU A 472 -8.94 -24.65 -56.68
C GLU A 472 -8.34 -25.60 -57.74
N PRO A 473 -8.65 -25.44 -59.05
CA PRO A 473 -8.09 -26.27 -60.11
C PRO A 473 -6.56 -26.29 -60.18
N THR A 474 -5.91 -25.22 -59.71
CA THR A 474 -4.44 -25.10 -59.59
C THR A 474 -3.92 -25.36 -58.19
N GLY A 475 -4.81 -25.71 -57.25
CA GLY A 475 -4.49 -26.01 -55.87
C GLY A 475 -3.80 -27.36 -55.70
N ARG A 476 -3.40 -27.65 -54.46
CA ARG A 476 -2.70 -28.88 -54.09
C ARG A 476 -3.56 -30.12 -54.37
N LEU A 477 -4.86 -30.03 -54.06
CA LEU A 477 -5.82 -31.11 -54.21
C LEU A 477 -7.11 -30.53 -54.84
N PRO A 478 -7.21 -30.50 -56.18
CA PRO A 478 -8.37 -29.93 -56.85
C PRO A 478 -9.67 -30.65 -56.49
N GLU A 479 -10.56 -29.94 -55.78
CA GLU A 479 -11.84 -30.44 -55.28
C GLU A 479 -12.95 -29.43 -55.58
N PRO A 480 -13.40 -29.31 -56.85
CA PRO A 480 -14.39 -28.29 -57.26
C PRO A 480 -15.73 -28.37 -56.51
N TRP A 481 -15.99 -29.50 -55.84
CA TRP A 481 -17.16 -29.73 -55.01
C TRP A 481 -17.02 -29.19 -53.58
N HIS A 482 -15.81 -28.94 -53.06
CA HIS A 482 -15.58 -28.54 -51.66
C HIS A 482 -15.72 -27.03 -51.47
N TRP A 483 -16.62 -26.63 -50.57
CA TRP A 483 -16.84 -25.24 -50.17
C TRP A 483 -16.86 -25.15 -48.66
N GLN A 484 -16.34 -24.05 -48.11
CA GLN A 484 -16.29 -23.85 -46.68
C GLN A 484 -16.65 -22.44 -46.27
N SER A 485 -17.15 -22.29 -45.05
CA SER A 485 -17.38 -20.98 -44.44
C SER A 485 -16.05 -20.26 -44.22
N VAL A 486 -16.05 -18.94 -44.37
CA VAL A 486 -14.92 -18.07 -43.99
C VAL A 486 -14.67 -18.07 -42.47
N LEU A 487 -15.60 -18.60 -41.67
CA LEU A 487 -15.44 -18.83 -40.22
C LEU A 487 -14.77 -20.17 -39.90
N THR A 488 -14.29 -20.90 -40.92
CA THR A 488 -13.44 -22.07 -40.72
C THR A 488 -12.09 -21.61 -40.16
N PRO A 489 -11.68 -22.07 -38.97
CA PRO A 489 -10.41 -21.67 -38.38
C PRO A 489 -9.24 -22.21 -39.20
N THR A 490 -8.22 -21.37 -39.39
CA THR A 490 -6.99 -21.71 -40.14
C THR A 490 -5.74 -21.66 -39.26
N THR A 491 -5.89 -21.32 -37.98
CA THR A 491 -4.83 -21.24 -36.95
C THR A 491 -5.44 -21.51 -35.57
N TYR A 492 -4.58 -21.65 -34.55
CA TYR A 492 -4.96 -21.86 -33.15
C TYR A 492 -5.31 -20.60 -32.37
#